data_AF-A0A1A8A535-F1
#
_entry.id   AF-A0A1A8A535-F1
#
_cell.length_a   1.000
_cell.length_b   1.000
_cell.length_c   1.000
_cell.angle_alpha   90.00
_cell.angle_beta   90.00
_cell.angle_gamma   90.00
#
_symmetry.space_group_name_H-M   'P 1'
#
loop_
_entity.id
_entity.type
_entity.pdbx_description
1 polymer ?
#
loop_
_entity_poly.entity_id
_entity_poly.type
_entity_poly.pdbx_seq_one_letter_code
_entity_poly.pdbx_strand_id
1 'polypeptide(L)'
;LYSSTHLTSLGAVVHFDPEDILFLFSSCSPSSWKTSPKLGSSTEIKEDRGVLQSPTQTMMEEVKDVSAGSVHGDTIKVTEVLQDGDTLTFIIVSQKLSGTGEYHVDRTYDDFEWLQQHLYTQEDVPGIQGVIFPPLPKFLDVVLTEQKIAVACGHFSAALHLCVEPGQDPDHKAFSRVCVKLSEVFDSMRKSMMSFSLNDLNTLGLGLDLESRHLEAEKEMLFRRTCKLVELESARRNAERAKPVRKAAMEEVKKASETEFEQICEVAKQEISRFQRVRVETLQKSLIQWCEKQLLTARESADVFSNHLEAFKAMT
;
A
#
# COMPACT_ATOMS: atom_id res chain seq x y z
N LEU A 1 -17.08 -37.12 -39.26
CA LEU A 1 -18.22 -36.28 -38.84
C LEU A 1 -17.94 -35.88 -37.40
N TYR A 2 -17.07 -34.87 -37.20
CA TYR A 2 -17.41 -33.47 -36.80
C TYR A 2 -18.19 -33.44 -35.46
N SER A 3 -17.83 -32.71 -34.41
CA SER A 3 -16.95 -31.54 -34.29
C SER A 3 -16.47 -31.38 -32.84
N SER A 4 -15.17 -31.16 -32.66
CA SER A 4 -14.56 -30.56 -31.47
C SER A 4 -14.15 -29.15 -31.89
N THR A 5 -14.69 -28.12 -31.24
CA THR A 5 -14.29 -26.73 -31.50
C THR A 5 -13.49 -26.19 -30.32
N HIS A 6 -12.23 -25.91 -30.66
CA HIS A 6 -11.26 -25.06 -30.03
C HIS A 6 -11.82 -23.86 -29.23
N LEU A 7 -11.21 -23.63 -28.08
CA LEU A 7 -11.03 -22.30 -27.50
C LEU A 7 -9.51 -22.05 -27.39
N THR A 8 -8.97 -21.47 -28.46
CA THR A 8 -7.64 -20.88 -28.54
C THR A 8 -7.65 -19.49 -27.89
N SER A 9 -6.59 -19.20 -27.13
CA SER A 9 -5.87 -17.92 -27.10
C SER A 9 -6.64 -16.65 -26.73
N LEU A 10 -6.34 -16.11 -25.55
CA LEU A 10 -6.14 -14.67 -25.37
C LEU A 10 -5.17 -14.43 -24.20
N GLY A 11 -3.90 -14.77 -24.43
CA GLY A 11 -2.80 -14.14 -23.72
C GLY A 11 -2.57 -12.78 -24.38
N ALA A 12 -3.05 -11.70 -23.76
CA ALA A 12 -2.66 -10.36 -24.15
C ALA A 12 -1.23 -10.12 -23.61
N VAL A 13 -0.23 -10.54 -24.38
CA VAL A 13 1.13 -10.04 -24.23
C VAL A 13 1.11 -8.62 -24.77
N VAL A 14 1.01 -7.64 -23.88
CA VAL A 14 1.26 -6.25 -24.24
C VAL A 14 2.77 -6.11 -24.33
N HIS A 15 3.29 -6.23 -25.56
CA HIS A 15 4.63 -5.76 -25.87
C HIS A 15 4.61 -4.24 -25.70
N PHE A 16 5.26 -3.74 -24.65
CA PHE A 16 5.56 -2.31 -24.53
C PHE A 16 6.86 -2.03 -25.27
N ASP A 17 6.84 -0.97 -26.08
CA ASP A 17 8.04 -0.45 -26.71
C ASP A 17 8.98 0.10 -25.63
N PRO A 18 10.31 0.07 -25.82
CA PRO A 18 11.28 0.60 -24.85
C PRO A 18 11.09 2.09 -24.52
N GLU A 19 10.32 2.83 -25.32
CA GLU A 19 10.00 4.24 -25.09
C GLU A 19 8.81 4.46 -24.13
N ASP A 20 8.05 3.42 -23.77
CA ASP A 20 6.89 3.53 -22.88
C ASP A 20 7.23 3.43 -21.38
N ILE A 21 8.50 3.20 -21.03
CA ILE A 21 8.97 3.01 -19.66
C ILE A 21 9.47 4.34 -19.07
N LEU A 22 8.59 5.33 -19.07
CA LEU A 22 8.78 6.62 -18.38
C LEU A 22 7.67 6.91 -17.36
N PHE A 23 6.91 5.88 -16.96
CA PHE A 23 5.88 5.95 -15.93
C PHE A 23 6.35 5.42 -14.57
N LEU A 24 7.53 5.86 -14.13
CA LEU A 24 7.80 6.06 -12.71
C LEU A 24 8.35 7.47 -12.59
N PHE A 25 7.54 8.36 -12.01
CA PHE A 25 7.72 9.81 -11.87
C PHE A 25 7.33 10.67 -13.09
N SER A 26 6.04 10.94 -13.24
CA SER A 26 5.59 12.24 -13.78
C SER A 26 4.12 12.52 -13.45
N SER A 27 3.90 13.39 -12.46
CA SER A 27 2.83 14.38 -12.54
C SER A 27 3.46 15.70 -13.00
N CYS A 28 3.93 15.76 -14.25
CA CYS A 28 4.23 17.02 -14.91
C CYS A 28 3.89 16.94 -16.41
N SER A 29 2.83 17.64 -16.79
CA SER A 29 2.38 17.79 -18.18
C SER A 29 3.38 18.64 -18.97
N PRO A 30 3.73 18.28 -20.22
CA PRO A 30 4.69 19.01 -21.04
C PRO A 30 4.05 20.23 -21.69
N SER A 31 3.80 21.29 -20.93
CA SER A 31 3.30 22.55 -21.49
C SER A 31 3.72 23.78 -20.69
N SER A 32 5.02 23.93 -20.40
CA SER A 32 5.58 25.26 -20.05
C SER A 32 7.11 25.28 -20.14
N TRP A 33 7.64 25.14 -21.36
CA TRP A 33 9.04 25.52 -21.62
C TRP A 33 9.08 26.95 -22.16
N LYS A 34 9.29 27.92 -21.27
CA LYS A 34 9.86 29.23 -21.62
C LYS A 34 10.72 29.75 -20.46
N THR A 35 12.03 29.73 -20.68
CA THR A 35 13.04 30.72 -20.28
C THR A 35 12.87 31.46 -18.94
N SER A 36 13.79 31.19 -18.01
CA SER A 36 14.31 32.07 -16.93
C SER A 36 14.43 33.56 -17.37
N PRO A 37 14.41 34.59 -16.47
CA PRO A 37 15.35 34.64 -15.33
C PRO A 37 15.07 35.54 -14.08
N LYS A 38 16.00 35.41 -13.09
CA LYS A 38 16.50 36.37 -12.05
C LYS A 38 15.88 36.45 -10.64
N LEU A 39 16.70 35.97 -9.68
CA LEU A 39 17.40 36.68 -8.57
C LEU A 39 16.65 37.64 -7.62
N GLY A 40 16.83 37.38 -6.31
CA GLY A 40 16.64 38.29 -5.16
C GLY A 40 15.76 37.62 -4.09
N SER A 41 15.96 37.68 -2.77
CA SER A 41 16.91 38.29 -1.83
C SER A 41 16.38 37.90 -0.44
N SER A 42 17.27 37.77 0.54
CA SER A 42 17.03 37.41 1.95
C SER A 42 15.95 38.22 2.69
N THR A 43 15.36 37.60 3.72
CA THR A 43 15.06 38.15 5.08
C THR A 43 14.50 37.00 5.94
N GLU A 44 15.21 36.50 6.95
CA GLU A 44 15.30 36.95 8.36
C GLU A 44 14.11 36.57 9.26
N ILE A 45 14.49 36.06 10.42
CA ILE A 45 13.79 35.31 11.46
C ILE A 45 12.92 36.23 12.35
N LYS A 46 11.84 35.70 12.95
CA LYS A 46 11.47 36.04 14.34
C LYS A 46 10.61 34.94 14.99
N GLU A 47 11.22 34.23 15.93
CA GLU A 47 10.56 33.54 17.05
C GLU A 47 9.94 34.57 17.98
N ASP A 48 8.76 34.26 18.55
CA ASP A 48 8.31 34.89 19.78
C ASP A 48 7.76 33.84 20.75
N ARG A 49 8.21 33.94 22.01
CA ARG A 49 7.85 33.09 23.15
C ARG A 49 6.83 33.81 24.03
N GLY A 50 5.81 33.09 24.49
CA GLY A 50 4.98 33.47 25.64
C GLY A 50 4.23 32.23 26.15
N VAL A 51 4.81 31.49 27.11
CA VAL A 51 4.58 31.55 28.57
C VAL A 51 3.24 30.95 29.04
N LEU A 52 3.42 29.98 29.94
CA LEU A 52 2.52 29.11 30.70
C LEU A 52 1.45 29.85 31.54
N GLN A 53 0.25 29.26 31.63
CA GLN A 53 -0.40 28.93 32.91
C GLN A 53 -1.60 27.99 32.74
N SER A 54 -1.60 26.89 33.51
CA SER A 54 -2.74 26.01 33.84
C SER A 54 -3.37 26.50 35.17
N PRO A 55 -4.56 26.03 35.66
CA PRO A 55 -4.76 24.62 36.03
C PRO A 55 -6.22 24.04 36.00
N THR A 56 -6.28 22.72 35.76
CA THR A 56 -7.25 21.67 36.22
C THR A 56 -8.77 21.74 35.93
N GLN A 57 -9.28 20.79 35.12
CA GLN A 57 -10.32 19.81 35.54
C GLN A 57 -10.51 18.63 34.54
N THR A 58 -10.17 17.42 35.03
CA THR A 58 -10.81 16.09 34.88
C THR A 58 -11.40 15.57 33.55
N MET A 59 -10.65 14.64 32.95
CA MET A 59 -11.03 13.33 32.34
C MET A 59 -12.25 13.26 31.39
N MET A 60 -11.98 13.41 30.09
CA MET A 60 -12.51 12.57 29.02
C MET A 60 -11.42 12.51 27.94
N GLU A 61 -10.76 11.37 27.80
CA GLU A 61 -9.81 11.15 26.71
C GLU A 61 -10.61 10.85 25.44
N GLU A 62 -10.82 11.91 24.67
CA GLU A 62 -11.29 11.85 23.29
C GLU A 62 -10.21 11.11 22.49
N VAL A 63 -10.52 9.91 22.01
CA VAL A 63 -9.65 9.18 21.08
C VAL A 63 -9.59 9.99 19.80
N LYS A 64 -8.59 10.87 19.74
CA LYS A 64 -8.19 11.55 18.52
C LYS A 64 -7.78 10.46 17.55
N ASP A 65 -8.49 10.37 16.43
CA ASP A 65 -8.06 9.60 15.27
C ASP A 65 -6.57 9.84 15.05
N VAL A 66 -5.77 8.83 15.37
CA VAL A 66 -4.42 8.74 14.84
C VAL A 66 -4.66 8.43 13.37
N SER A 67 -4.72 9.48 12.54
CA SER A 67 -4.60 9.30 11.11
C SER A 67 -3.27 8.58 10.90
N ALA A 68 -3.32 7.29 10.61
CA ALA A 68 -2.20 6.59 10.04
C ALA A 68 -1.72 7.47 8.89
N GLY A 69 -0.50 8.02 9.02
CA GLY A 69 0.02 9.01 8.10
C GLY A 69 -0.11 8.48 6.69
N SER A 70 -1.04 9.02 5.92
CA SER A 70 -1.14 8.76 4.49
C SER A 70 0.09 9.42 3.89
N VAL A 71 1.15 8.63 3.71
CA VAL A 71 2.34 9.08 3.00
C VAL A 71 1.90 9.30 1.55
N HIS A 72 1.54 10.53 1.22
CA HIS A 72 1.18 10.93 -0.13
C HIS A 72 2.31 10.50 -1.07
N GLY A 73 1.95 9.88 -2.20
CA GLY A 73 2.88 9.34 -3.20
C GLY A 73 3.77 10.37 -3.91
N ASP A 74 3.77 11.63 -3.47
CA ASP A 74 4.46 12.76 -4.12
C ASP A 74 5.85 13.07 -3.54
N THR A 75 6.48 12.14 -2.81
CA THR A 75 7.69 12.45 -2.03
C THR A 75 8.99 12.53 -2.86
N ILE A 76 9.05 12.00 -4.09
CA ILE A 76 10.27 11.94 -4.90
C ILE A 76 10.00 12.47 -6.31
N LYS A 77 10.87 13.33 -6.85
CA LYS A 77 10.76 13.95 -8.18
C LYS A 77 12.11 13.95 -8.90
N VAL A 78 12.11 13.68 -10.20
CA VAL A 78 13.27 13.97 -11.05
C VAL A 78 13.12 15.39 -11.57
N THR A 79 14.07 16.26 -11.24
CA THR A 79 13.92 17.72 -11.46
C THR A 79 14.76 18.23 -12.61
N GLU A 80 15.95 17.68 -12.83
CA GLU A 80 16.87 18.10 -13.88
C GLU A 80 17.59 16.89 -14.48
N VAL A 81 17.98 17.03 -15.75
CA VAL A 81 18.83 16.07 -16.46
C VAL A 81 20.00 16.85 -17.06
N LEU A 82 21.22 16.45 -16.69
CA LEU A 82 22.47 17.02 -17.15
C LEU A 82 23.15 15.99 -18.07
N GLN A 83 23.63 16.43 -19.23
CA GLN A 83 24.36 15.60 -20.17
C GLN A 83 25.81 16.07 -20.22
N ASP A 84 26.75 15.17 -19.91
CA ASP A 84 28.19 15.38 -20.05
C ASP A 84 28.79 14.26 -20.91
N GLY A 85 29.12 14.59 -22.16
CA GLY A 85 29.47 13.59 -23.18
C GLY A 85 28.36 12.57 -23.39
N ASP A 86 28.69 11.29 -23.13
CA ASP A 86 27.76 10.16 -23.25
C ASP A 86 27.06 9.83 -21.92
N THR A 87 27.37 10.55 -20.83
CA THR A 87 26.80 10.28 -19.50
C THR A 87 25.62 11.22 -19.22
N LEU A 88 24.45 10.62 -18.94
CA LEU A 88 23.28 11.34 -18.44
C LEU A 88 23.22 11.26 -16.92
N THR A 89 23.11 12.42 -16.27
CA THR A 89 22.99 12.55 -14.81
C THR A 89 21.65 13.21 -14.46
N PHE A 90 20.89 12.59 -13.58
CA PHE A 90 19.56 12.98 -13.16
C PHE A 90 19.60 13.51 -11.72
N ILE A 91 18.98 14.66 -11.48
CA ILE A 91 18.84 15.21 -10.13
C ILE A 91 17.52 14.73 -9.53
N ILE A 92 17.62 13.79 -8.60
CA ILE A 92 16.50 13.27 -7.82
C ILE A 92 16.34 14.11 -6.56
N VAL A 93 15.14 14.66 -6.39
CA VAL A 93 14.74 15.45 -5.22
C VAL A 93 13.76 14.63 -4.40
N SER A 94 14.03 14.46 -3.11
CA SER A 94 13.11 13.81 -2.17
C SER A 94 12.80 14.71 -0.99
N GLN A 95 11.53 14.73 -0.55
CA GLN A 95 11.13 15.50 0.63
C GLN A 95 11.49 14.78 1.93
N LYS A 96 11.92 15.54 2.92
CA LYS A 96 12.30 15.05 4.24
C LYS A 96 11.05 14.67 5.04
N LEU A 97 11.03 13.45 5.59
CA LEU A 97 9.88 12.92 6.34
C LEU A 97 9.51 13.72 7.61
N SER A 98 10.41 14.56 8.14
CA SER A 98 10.24 15.27 9.41
C SER A 98 10.08 16.80 9.31
N GLY A 99 9.79 17.37 8.13
CA GLY A 99 9.51 18.82 8.02
C GLY A 99 9.61 19.43 6.61
N THR A 100 9.83 20.74 6.54
CA THR A 100 10.07 21.50 5.29
C THR A 100 11.53 21.40 4.88
N GLY A 101 11.85 20.50 3.95
CA GLY A 101 13.20 20.37 3.41
C GLY A 101 13.30 19.27 2.35
N GLU A 102 14.28 19.40 1.46
CA GLU A 102 14.49 18.50 0.32
C GLU A 102 15.92 17.96 0.31
N TYR A 103 16.08 16.70 -0.10
CA TYR A 103 17.36 16.06 -0.39
C TYR A 103 17.54 15.99 -1.90
N HIS A 104 18.70 16.42 -2.37
CA HIS A 104 19.08 16.35 -3.77
C HIS A 104 20.16 15.30 -3.93
N VAL A 105 20.00 14.47 -4.94
CA VAL A 105 20.92 13.38 -5.24
C VAL A 105 21.09 13.24 -6.74
N ASP A 106 22.34 13.17 -7.17
CA ASP A 106 22.70 12.95 -8.56
C ASP A 106 22.74 11.43 -8.85
N ARG A 107 22.12 10.99 -9.94
CA ARG A 107 22.10 9.59 -10.40
C ARG A 107 22.51 9.50 -11.86
N THR A 108 23.34 8.54 -12.22
CA THR A 108 23.66 8.31 -13.63
C THR A 108 22.59 7.44 -14.29
N TYR A 109 22.50 7.47 -15.62
CA TYR A 109 21.67 6.53 -16.38
C TYR A 109 21.96 5.07 -16.02
N ASP A 110 23.23 4.71 -15.88
CA ASP A 110 23.66 3.36 -15.48
C ASP A 110 23.07 2.91 -14.13
N ASP A 111 22.83 3.83 -13.18
CA ASP A 111 22.14 3.51 -11.92
C ASP A 111 20.69 3.08 -12.16
N PHE A 112 20.02 3.68 -13.15
CA PHE A 112 18.66 3.32 -13.54
C PHE A 112 18.63 2.03 -14.33
N GLU A 113 19.59 1.81 -15.25
CA GLU A 113 19.73 0.52 -15.93
C GLU A 113 20.00 -0.61 -14.95
N TRP A 114 20.82 -0.38 -13.92
CA TRP A 114 21.04 -1.35 -12.85
C TRP A 114 19.75 -1.66 -12.08
N LEU A 115 18.98 -0.64 -11.70
CA LEU A 115 17.70 -0.79 -11.01
C LEU A 115 16.68 -1.54 -11.88
N GLN A 116 16.61 -1.18 -13.15
CA GLN A 116 15.76 -1.78 -14.16
C GLN A 116 16.17 -3.24 -14.39
N GLN A 117 17.45 -3.52 -14.55
CA GLN A 117 17.96 -4.87 -14.65
C GLN A 117 17.58 -5.69 -13.41
N HIS A 118 17.66 -5.16 -12.19
CA HIS A 118 17.19 -5.90 -11.00
C HIS A 118 15.67 -6.13 -11.00
N LEU A 119 14.89 -5.22 -11.57
CA LEU A 119 13.45 -5.40 -11.78
C LEU A 119 13.14 -6.49 -12.82
N TYR A 120 13.94 -6.59 -13.89
CA TYR A 120 13.70 -7.49 -15.03
C TYR A 120 14.45 -8.84 -14.98
N THR A 121 15.61 -8.92 -14.33
CA THR A 121 16.45 -10.14 -14.21
C THR A 121 15.85 -11.15 -13.21
N GLN A 122 14.54 -11.12 -13.01
CA GLN A 122 13.77 -12.20 -12.37
C GLN A 122 13.73 -13.48 -13.23
N GLU A 123 14.57 -13.56 -14.28
CA GLU A 123 14.59 -14.57 -15.34
C GLU A 123 14.70 -16.02 -14.84
N ASP A 124 15.21 -16.25 -13.63
CA ASP A 124 15.38 -17.61 -13.09
C ASP A 124 14.11 -18.22 -12.43
N VAL A 125 12.98 -17.49 -12.36
CA VAL A 125 11.71 -18.05 -11.89
C VAL A 125 10.63 -17.95 -12.97
N PRO A 126 10.29 -19.06 -13.65
CA PRO A 126 9.18 -19.08 -14.60
C PRO A 126 7.89 -18.59 -13.93
N GLY A 127 7.35 -17.46 -14.39
CA GLY A 127 6.08 -16.89 -13.91
C GLY A 127 6.17 -15.63 -13.06
N ILE A 128 7.38 -15.10 -12.79
CA ILE A 128 7.57 -13.84 -12.06
C ILE A 128 8.08 -12.77 -13.01
N GLN A 129 7.18 -12.22 -13.82
CA GLN A 129 7.40 -10.97 -14.53
C GLN A 129 6.85 -9.86 -13.62
N GLY A 130 7.69 -8.91 -13.23
CA GLY A 130 7.40 -7.91 -12.20
C GLY A 130 5.99 -7.34 -12.28
N VAL A 131 5.10 -7.78 -11.39
CA VAL A 131 3.76 -7.23 -11.27
C VAL A 131 3.88 -5.91 -10.52
N ILE A 132 3.83 -4.80 -11.25
CA ILE A 132 3.52 -3.49 -10.67
C ILE A 132 2.04 -3.55 -10.31
N PHE A 133 1.72 -3.75 -9.03
CA PHE A 133 0.35 -3.59 -8.59
C PHE A 133 0.02 -2.09 -8.64
N PRO A 134 -1.00 -1.67 -9.42
CA PRO A 134 -1.60 -0.35 -9.21
C PRO A 134 -2.04 -0.24 -7.74
N PRO A 135 -2.25 0.97 -7.19
CA PRO A 135 -2.67 1.14 -5.80
C PRO A 135 -3.77 0.14 -5.48
N LEU A 136 -3.47 -0.73 -4.52
CA LEU A 136 -4.31 -1.88 -4.22
C LEU A 136 -5.75 -1.38 -4.03
N PRO A 137 -6.75 -2.03 -4.66
CA PRO A 137 -8.14 -1.67 -4.43
C PRO A 137 -8.39 -1.68 -2.92
N LYS A 138 -9.33 -0.84 -2.46
CA LYS A 138 -9.63 -0.69 -1.02
C LYS A 138 -10.32 -1.96 -0.49
N PHE A 139 -9.58 -3.06 -0.40
CA PHE A 139 -10.07 -4.38 0.00
C PHE A 139 -10.64 -4.33 1.42
N LEU A 140 -10.04 -3.54 2.30
CA LEU A 140 -10.58 -3.27 3.63
C LEU A 140 -11.94 -2.56 3.61
N ASP A 141 -12.26 -1.76 2.58
CA ASP A 141 -13.59 -1.17 2.43
C ASP A 141 -14.64 -2.24 2.09
N VAL A 142 -14.26 -3.29 1.34
CA VAL A 142 -15.12 -4.44 1.08
C VAL A 142 -15.41 -5.17 2.39
N VAL A 143 -14.36 -5.53 3.14
CA VAL A 143 -14.48 -6.17 4.47
C VAL A 143 -15.35 -5.34 5.41
N LEU A 144 -15.15 -4.02 5.46
CA LEU A 144 -15.95 -3.12 6.28
C LEU A 144 -17.42 -3.09 5.82
N THR A 145 -17.67 -3.16 4.51
CA THR A 145 -19.02 -3.20 3.95
C THR A 145 -19.73 -4.50 4.33
N GLU A 146 -19.05 -5.64 4.26
CA GLU A 146 -19.57 -6.92 4.73
C GLU A 146 -19.94 -6.87 6.22
N GLN A 147 -19.07 -6.33 7.07
CA GLN A 147 -19.38 -6.14 8.50
C GLN A 147 -20.62 -5.27 8.70
N LYS A 148 -20.77 -4.17 7.95
CA LYS A 148 -21.96 -3.31 8.00
C LYS A 148 -23.23 -4.06 7.60
N ILE A 149 -23.16 -4.90 6.57
CA ILE A 149 -24.28 -5.76 6.16
C ILE A 149 -24.61 -6.75 7.27
N ALA A 150 -23.61 -7.38 7.90
CA ALA A 150 -23.83 -8.31 9.01
C ALA A 150 -24.56 -7.63 10.19
N VAL A 151 -24.14 -6.41 10.55
CA VAL A 151 -24.80 -5.59 11.60
C VAL A 151 -26.25 -5.29 11.21
N ALA A 152 -26.50 -4.84 9.99
CA ALA A 152 -27.85 -4.56 9.51
C ALA A 152 -28.76 -5.80 9.55
N CYS A 153 -28.23 -6.97 9.19
CA CYS A 153 -28.96 -8.25 9.30
C CYS A 153 -29.32 -8.58 10.75
N GLY A 154 -28.40 -8.32 11.69
CA GLY A 154 -28.65 -8.49 13.12
C GLY A 154 -29.75 -7.56 13.64
N HIS A 155 -29.75 -6.29 13.24
CA HIS A 155 -30.80 -5.35 13.59
C HIS A 155 -32.16 -5.78 13.02
N PHE A 156 -32.20 -6.25 11.77
CA PHE A 156 -33.44 -6.70 11.15
C PHE A 156 -34.00 -7.95 11.84
N SER A 157 -33.13 -8.91 12.18
CA SER A 157 -33.52 -10.09 12.97
C SER A 157 -34.13 -9.69 14.32
N ALA A 158 -33.50 -8.75 15.04
CA ALA A 158 -34.02 -8.24 16.30
C ALA A 158 -35.37 -7.50 16.12
N ALA A 159 -35.51 -6.68 15.08
CA ALA A 159 -36.75 -5.97 14.80
C ALA A 159 -37.92 -6.92 14.52
N LEU A 160 -37.69 -8.01 13.78
CA LEU A 160 -38.70 -9.05 13.55
C LEU A 160 -39.14 -9.74 14.84
N HIS A 161 -38.20 -9.97 15.78
CA HIS A 161 -38.55 -10.52 17.09
C HIS A 161 -39.43 -9.57 17.92
N LEU A 162 -39.29 -8.25 17.75
CA LEU A 162 -40.16 -7.27 18.44
C LEU A 162 -41.60 -7.26 17.91
N CYS A 163 -41.82 -7.73 16.66
CA CYS A 163 -43.16 -7.88 16.10
C CYS A 163 -43.92 -9.10 16.63
N VAL A 164 -43.27 -9.97 17.42
CA VAL A 164 -43.87 -11.19 17.96
C VAL A 164 -44.61 -10.85 19.25
N GLU A 165 -45.93 -10.70 19.14
CA GLU A 165 -46.80 -10.48 20.28
C GLU A 165 -47.51 -11.79 20.74
N PRO A 166 -47.88 -11.90 22.02
CA PRO A 166 -48.71 -12.99 22.52
C PRO A 166 -50.18 -12.78 22.16
N GLY A 167 -50.68 -13.52 21.16
CA GLY A 167 -52.09 -13.49 20.74
C GLY A 167 -52.70 -14.88 20.63
N GLN A 168 -53.99 -15.01 20.96
CA GLN A 168 -54.75 -16.28 20.79
C GLN A 168 -55.26 -16.46 19.35
N ASP A 169 -55.41 -15.36 18.62
CA ASP A 169 -55.95 -15.29 17.27
C ASP A 169 -55.10 -16.11 16.25
N PRO A 170 -55.72 -16.91 15.36
CA PRO A 170 -55.00 -17.72 14.39
C PRO A 170 -54.11 -16.92 13.42
N ASP A 171 -54.56 -15.74 12.97
CA ASP A 171 -53.83 -14.91 12.01
C ASP A 171 -52.63 -14.26 12.70
N HIS A 172 -52.83 -13.79 13.94
CA HIS A 172 -51.74 -13.33 14.80
C HIS A 172 -50.67 -14.41 15.01
N LYS A 173 -51.09 -15.65 15.29
CA LYS A 173 -50.15 -16.78 15.44
C LYS A 173 -49.41 -17.09 14.15
N ALA A 174 -50.07 -16.98 12.98
CA ALA A 174 -49.44 -17.18 11.69
C ALA A 174 -48.38 -16.10 11.39
N PHE A 175 -48.71 -14.83 11.62
CA PHE A 175 -47.78 -13.71 11.47
C PHE A 175 -46.55 -13.87 12.38
N SER A 176 -46.77 -14.15 13.68
CA SER A 176 -45.67 -14.38 14.64
C SER A 176 -44.73 -15.51 14.20
N ARG A 177 -45.27 -16.62 13.65
CA ARG A 177 -44.43 -17.72 13.11
C ARG A 177 -43.57 -17.26 11.94
N VAL A 178 -44.12 -16.48 11.01
CA VAL A 178 -43.37 -15.94 9.87
C VAL A 178 -42.28 -14.97 10.34
N CYS A 179 -42.57 -14.09 11.29
CA CYS A 179 -41.58 -13.17 11.87
C CYS A 179 -40.41 -13.91 12.52
N VAL A 180 -40.69 -14.95 13.32
CA VAL A 180 -39.64 -15.80 13.92
C VAL A 180 -38.83 -16.51 12.84
N LYS A 181 -39.47 -17.07 11.80
CA LYS A 181 -38.72 -17.76 10.76
C LYS A 181 -37.85 -16.81 9.94
N LEU A 182 -38.35 -15.62 9.62
CA LEU A 182 -37.56 -14.59 8.95
C LEU A 182 -36.40 -14.12 9.85
N SER A 183 -36.60 -13.99 11.16
CA SER A 183 -35.54 -13.54 12.05
C SER A 183 -34.38 -14.55 12.11
N GLU A 184 -34.68 -15.85 12.07
CA GLU A 184 -33.68 -16.93 11.95
C GLU A 184 -32.90 -16.86 10.63
N VAL A 185 -33.56 -16.51 9.51
CA VAL A 185 -32.89 -16.32 8.21
C VAL A 185 -31.92 -15.15 8.28
N PHE A 186 -32.35 -14.00 8.79
CA PHE A 186 -31.49 -12.83 8.92
C PHE A 186 -30.35 -13.03 9.94
N ASP A 187 -30.58 -13.81 11.00
CA ASP A 187 -29.51 -14.21 11.92
C ASP A 187 -28.47 -15.11 11.24
N SER A 188 -28.93 -16.04 10.38
CA SER A 188 -28.05 -16.89 9.59
C SER A 188 -27.25 -16.07 8.56
N MET A 189 -27.90 -15.12 7.88
CA MET A 189 -27.23 -14.19 6.96
C MET A 189 -26.20 -13.31 7.66
N ARG A 190 -26.50 -12.83 8.88
CA ARG A 190 -25.52 -12.13 9.73
C ARG A 190 -24.28 -12.99 9.97
N LYS A 191 -24.46 -14.25 10.37
CA LYS A 191 -23.35 -15.18 10.65
C LYS A 191 -22.52 -15.45 9.39
N SER A 192 -23.17 -15.71 8.26
CA SER A 192 -22.49 -15.87 6.96
C SER A 192 -21.66 -14.65 6.61
N MET A 193 -22.24 -13.45 6.65
CA MET A 193 -21.55 -12.22 6.29
C MET A 193 -20.39 -11.89 7.24
N MET A 194 -20.54 -12.19 8.54
CA MET A 194 -19.43 -12.09 9.48
C MET A 194 -18.30 -13.07 9.11
N SER A 195 -18.63 -14.30 8.71
CA SER A 195 -17.65 -15.29 8.25
C SER A 195 -16.91 -14.84 6.99
N PHE A 196 -17.61 -14.26 6.00
CA PHE A 196 -17.00 -13.65 4.82
C PHE A 196 -15.97 -12.59 5.24
N SER A 197 -16.39 -11.62 6.07
CA SER A 197 -15.50 -10.53 6.49
C SER A 197 -14.27 -11.00 7.28
N LEU A 198 -14.43 -12.01 8.13
CA LEU A 198 -13.33 -12.56 8.92
C LEU A 198 -12.35 -13.34 8.04
N ASN A 199 -12.87 -14.11 7.09
CA ASN A 199 -12.05 -14.87 6.14
C ASN A 199 -11.29 -13.94 5.20
N ASP A 200 -11.96 -12.93 4.66
CA ASP A 200 -11.35 -11.90 3.81
C ASP A 200 -10.22 -11.19 4.53
N LEU A 201 -10.45 -10.75 5.78
CA LEU A 201 -9.41 -10.13 6.60
C LEU A 201 -8.24 -11.09 6.85
N ASN A 202 -8.50 -12.33 7.25
CA ASN A 202 -7.47 -13.31 7.64
C ASN A 202 -6.69 -13.92 6.47
N THR A 203 -7.15 -13.73 5.23
CA THR A 203 -6.50 -14.30 4.03
C THR A 203 -5.83 -13.20 3.21
N LEU A 204 -6.55 -12.62 2.25
CA LEU A 204 -6.03 -11.58 1.38
C LEU A 204 -5.74 -10.30 2.16
N GLY A 205 -6.57 -9.94 3.16
CA GLY A 205 -6.36 -8.75 3.98
C GLY A 205 -4.98 -8.72 4.65
N LEU A 206 -4.60 -9.81 5.34
CA LEU A 206 -3.27 -9.97 5.94
C LEU A 206 -2.15 -9.98 4.91
N GLY A 207 -2.38 -10.60 3.73
CA GLY A 207 -1.39 -10.63 2.65
C GLY A 207 -1.07 -9.24 2.11
N LEU A 208 -2.11 -8.44 1.84
CA LEU A 208 -1.98 -7.07 1.35
C LEU A 208 -1.37 -6.13 2.40
N ASP A 209 -1.73 -6.30 3.67
CA ASP A 209 -1.15 -5.54 4.77
C ASP A 209 0.35 -5.85 4.94
N LEU A 210 0.74 -7.13 4.88
CA LEU A 210 2.15 -7.53 4.89
C LEU A 210 2.93 -6.95 3.70
N GLU A 211 2.35 -6.97 2.51
CA GLU A 211 2.94 -6.35 1.31
C GLU A 211 3.12 -4.84 1.50
N SER A 212 2.10 -4.14 1.99
CA SER A 212 2.16 -2.70 2.27
C SER A 212 3.28 -2.37 3.28
N ARG A 213 3.43 -3.15 4.35
CA ARG A 213 4.49 -2.94 5.35
C ARG A 213 5.88 -3.19 4.76
N HIS A 214 6.03 -4.16 3.88
CA HIS A 214 7.30 -4.41 3.20
C HIS A 214 7.67 -3.28 2.25
N LEU A 215 6.70 -2.75 1.48
CA LEU A 215 6.93 -1.59 0.60
C LEU A 215 7.35 -0.36 1.41
N GLU A 216 6.72 -0.11 2.55
CA GLU A 216 7.10 1.01 3.42
C GLU A 216 8.50 0.80 4.03
N ALA A 217 8.84 -0.43 4.43
CA ALA A 217 10.18 -0.75 4.93
C ALA A 217 11.26 -0.58 3.85
N GLU A 218 10.99 -0.99 2.61
CA GLU A 218 11.87 -0.79 1.46
C GLU A 218 12.05 0.71 1.16
N LYS A 219 10.96 1.48 1.16
CA LYS A 219 10.99 2.93 0.98
C LYS A 219 11.84 3.61 2.04
N GLU A 220 11.63 3.30 3.32
CA GLU A 220 12.40 3.86 4.44
C GLU A 220 13.89 3.48 4.34
N MET A 221 14.20 2.24 3.97
CA MET A 221 15.57 1.78 3.74
C MET A 221 16.26 2.55 2.61
N LEU A 222 15.59 2.72 1.47
CA LEU A 222 16.10 3.50 0.33
C LEU A 222 16.26 4.99 0.69
N PHE A 223 15.36 5.53 1.51
CA PHE A 223 15.48 6.88 2.04
C PHE A 223 16.74 7.04 2.91
N ARG A 224 17.02 6.10 3.81
CA ARG A 224 18.25 6.10 4.63
C ARG A 224 19.50 5.99 3.76
N ARG A 225 19.49 5.12 2.74
CA ARG A 225 20.58 5.02 1.75
C ARG A 225 20.82 6.35 1.05
N THR A 226 19.74 7.02 0.65
CA THR A 226 19.79 8.33 -0.02
C THR A 226 20.40 9.39 0.90
N CYS A 227 20.00 9.43 2.18
CA CYS A 227 20.62 10.31 3.17
C CYS A 227 22.12 10.07 3.32
N LYS A 228 22.54 8.79 3.37
CA LYS A 228 23.96 8.42 3.47
C LYS A 228 24.77 8.80 2.24
N LEU A 229 24.17 8.75 1.06
CA LEU A 229 24.82 9.26 -0.13
C LEU A 229 25.02 10.78 -0.07
N VAL A 230 24.02 11.54 0.38
CA VAL A 230 24.14 13.00 0.51
C VAL A 230 25.28 13.36 1.47
N GLU A 231 25.40 12.63 2.59
CA GLU A 231 26.52 12.78 3.53
C GLU A 231 27.86 12.50 2.85
N LEU A 232 27.95 11.42 2.06
CA LEU A 232 29.13 11.05 1.31
C LEU A 232 29.53 12.12 0.28
N GLU A 233 28.59 12.61 -0.52
CA GLU A 233 28.84 13.68 -1.48
C GLU A 233 29.34 14.95 -0.81
N SER A 234 28.73 15.32 0.33
CA SER A 234 29.16 16.45 1.14
C SER A 234 30.60 16.25 1.65
N ALA A 235 30.91 15.07 2.19
CA ALA A 235 32.26 14.73 2.67
C ALA A 235 33.30 14.77 1.52
N ARG A 236 32.94 14.27 0.33
CA ARG A 236 33.79 14.35 -0.88
C ARG A 236 34.10 15.79 -1.28
N ARG A 237 33.08 16.64 -1.43
CA ARG A 237 33.25 18.06 -1.78
C ARG A 237 34.09 18.81 -0.73
N ASN A 238 33.90 18.49 0.56
CA ASN A 238 34.67 19.08 1.65
C ASN A 238 36.14 18.63 1.63
N ALA A 239 36.42 17.36 1.35
CA ALA A 239 37.77 16.84 1.22
C ALA A 239 38.49 17.49 0.03
N GLU A 240 37.85 17.62 -1.13
CA GLU A 240 38.42 18.26 -2.33
C GLU A 240 38.84 19.72 -2.08
N ARG A 241 38.01 20.49 -1.37
CA ARG A 241 38.23 21.91 -1.09
C ARG A 241 39.11 22.16 0.14
N ALA A 242 39.55 21.11 0.85
CA ALA A 242 40.30 21.24 2.09
C ALA A 242 41.73 21.78 1.86
N LYS A 243 42.11 22.76 2.69
CA LYS A 243 43.50 23.26 2.75
C LYS A 243 44.47 22.15 3.22
N PRO A 244 45.77 22.20 2.87
CA PRO A 244 46.74 21.13 3.19
C PRO A 244 46.74 20.68 4.65
N VAL A 245 46.65 21.62 5.60
CA VAL A 245 46.63 21.34 7.05
C VAL A 245 45.44 20.47 7.48
N ARG A 246 44.29 20.60 6.83
CA ARG A 246 43.06 19.86 7.17
C ARG A 246 42.76 18.71 6.21
N LYS A 247 43.56 18.55 5.15
CA LYS A 247 43.31 17.59 4.07
C LYS A 247 43.23 16.16 4.60
N ALA A 248 44.23 15.73 5.38
CA ALA A 248 44.26 14.39 5.95
C ALA A 248 43.02 14.09 6.82
N ALA A 249 42.61 15.03 7.68
CA ALA A 249 41.43 14.86 8.52
C ALA A 249 40.12 14.76 7.71
N MET A 250 39.98 15.51 6.62
CA MET A 250 38.79 15.44 5.76
C MET A 250 38.75 14.18 4.90
N GLU A 251 39.90 13.65 4.47
CA GLU A 251 39.96 12.36 3.77
C GLU A 251 39.55 11.20 4.69
N GLU A 252 39.89 11.24 5.99
CA GLU A 252 39.40 10.25 6.96
C GLU A 252 37.87 10.32 7.14
N VAL A 253 37.29 11.52 7.22
CA VAL A 253 35.83 11.71 7.28
C VAL A 253 35.15 11.18 6.02
N LYS A 254 35.71 11.48 4.84
CA LYS A 254 35.22 10.94 3.56
C LYS A 254 35.26 9.42 3.56
N LYS A 255 36.39 8.80 3.96
CA LYS A 255 36.55 7.34 3.99
C LYS A 255 35.57 6.67 4.96
N ALA A 256 35.32 7.29 6.11
CA ALA A 256 34.31 6.82 7.06
C ALA A 256 32.90 6.85 6.43
N SER A 257 32.54 7.96 5.78
CA SER A 257 31.25 8.09 5.09
C SER A 257 31.10 7.15 3.89
N GLU A 258 32.18 6.88 3.13
CA GLU A 258 32.21 5.87 2.07
C GLU A 258 31.91 4.47 2.63
N THR A 259 32.54 4.13 3.76
CA THR A 259 32.34 2.83 4.42
C THR A 259 30.89 2.66 4.88
N GLU A 260 30.30 3.68 5.51
CA GLU A 260 28.90 3.64 5.95
C GLU A 260 27.92 3.55 4.76
N PHE A 261 28.21 4.27 3.67
CA PHE A 261 27.40 4.22 2.46
C PHE A 261 27.45 2.84 1.79
N GLU A 262 28.63 2.23 1.73
CA GLU A 262 28.79 0.89 1.14
C GLU A 262 28.06 -0.17 1.98
N GLN A 263 28.16 -0.10 3.32
CA GLN A 263 27.43 -1.00 4.21
C GLN A 263 25.91 -0.92 4.02
N ILE A 264 25.34 0.30 3.95
CA ILE A 264 23.89 0.44 3.74
C ILE A 264 23.46 0.03 2.33
N CYS A 265 24.32 0.18 1.33
CA CYS A 265 24.07 -0.35 -0.01
C CYS A 265 23.97 -1.87 -0.02
N GLU A 266 24.88 -2.56 0.68
CA GLU A 266 24.87 -4.03 0.74
C GLU A 266 23.63 -4.56 1.47
N VAL A 267 23.23 -3.93 2.58
CA VAL A 267 21.96 -4.28 3.27
C VAL A 267 20.77 -4.04 2.35
N ALA A 268 20.74 -2.90 1.63
CA ALA A 268 19.64 -2.59 0.71
C ALA A 268 19.51 -3.61 -0.43
N LYS A 269 20.63 -4.00 -1.05
CA LYS A 269 20.64 -5.03 -2.09
C LYS A 269 20.11 -6.38 -1.59
N GLN A 270 20.53 -6.78 -0.38
CA GLN A 270 20.09 -8.04 0.22
C GLN A 270 18.59 -8.04 0.53
N GLU A 271 18.06 -6.97 1.12
CA GLU A 271 16.64 -6.87 1.47
C GLU A 271 15.73 -6.78 0.25
N ILE A 272 16.11 -6.01 -0.79
CA ILE A 272 15.36 -5.95 -2.06
C ILE A 272 15.29 -7.34 -2.70
N SER A 273 16.44 -8.02 -2.81
CA SER A 273 16.52 -9.38 -3.37
C SER A 273 15.67 -10.38 -2.59
N ARG A 274 15.67 -10.27 -1.25
CA ARG A 274 14.86 -11.10 -0.36
C ARG A 274 13.37 -10.83 -0.55
N PHE A 275 12.97 -9.56 -0.55
CA PHE A 275 11.57 -9.16 -0.69
C PHE A 275 11.00 -9.58 -2.04
N GLN A 276 11.72 -9.31 -3.12
CA GLN A 276 11.31 -9.63 -4.48
C GLN A 276 11.09 -11.14 -4.68
N ARG A 277 11.90 -11.99 -4.03
CA ARG A 277 11.74 -13.45 -4.03
C ARG A 277 10.46 -13.90 -3.33
N VAL A 278 10.11 -13.27 -2.19
CA VAL A 278 9.06 -13.75 -1.29
C VAL A 278 7.69 -13.12 -1.57
N ARG A 279 7.65 -11.92 -2.16
CA ARG A 279 6.41 -11.16 -2.40
C ARG A 279 5.41 -11.94 -3.25
N VAL A 280 5.85 -12.44 -4.40
CA VAL A 280 4.94 -13.12 -5.35
C VAL A 280 4.39 -14.41 -4.77
N GLU A 281 5.23 -15.21 -4.11
CA GLU A 281 4.80 -16.44 -3.45
C GLU A 281 3.78 -16.15 -2.33
N THR A 282 4.01 -15.11 -1.54
CA THR A 282 3.13 -14.72 -0.43
C THR A 282 1.78 -14.26 -0.95
N LEU A 283 1.76 -13.37 -1.94
CA LEU A 283 0.52 -12.87 -2.52
C LEU A 283 -0.28 -13.97 -3.23
N GLN A 284 0.40 -14.84 -3.98
CA GLN A 284 -0.23 -16.00 -4.61
C GLN A 284 -0.91 -16.89 -3.56
N LYS A 285 -0.22 -17.20 -2.46
CA LYS A 285 -0.80 -17.98 -1.36
C LYS A 285 -2.02 -17.29 -0.75
N SER A 286 -1.94 -15.99 -0.48
CA SER A 286 -3.07 -15.22 0.07
C SER A 286 -4.28 -15.19 -0.87
N LEU A 287 -4.07 -15.06 -2.18
CA LEU A 287 -5.14 -15.09 -3.19
C LEU A 287 -5.80 -16.47 -3.29
N ILE A 288 -5.00 -17.55 -3.29
CA ILE A 288 -5.52 -18.92 -3.31
C ILE A 288 -6.37 -19.17 -2.06
N GLN A 289 -5.83 -18.86 -0.88
CA GLN A 289 -6.54 -19.04 0.39
C GLN A 289 -7.84 -18.24 0.44
N TRP A 290 -7.83 -17.00 -0.05
CA TRP A 290 -9.03 -16.19 -0.15
C TRP A 290 -10.09 -16.85 -1.03
N CYS A 291 -9.73 -17.23 -2.26
CA CYS A 291 -10.65 -17.92 -3.17
C CYS A 291 -11.23 -19.23 -2.59
N GLU A 292 -10.38 -20.05 -1.95
CA GLU A 292 -10.81 -21.29 -1.30
C GLU A 292 -11.80 -21.02 -0.16
N LYS A 293 -11.53 -20.00 0.66
CA LYS A 293 -12.42 -19.61 1.76
C LYS A 293 -13.73 -19.00 1.27
N GLN A 294 -13.69 -18.16 0.23
CA GLN A 294 -14.90 -17.61 -0.37
C GLN A 294 -15.82 -18.71 -0.91
N LEU A 295 -15.26 -19.70 -1.62
CA LEU A 295 -16.02 -20.83 -2.15
C LEU A 295 -16.62 -21.70 -1.03
N LEU A 296 -15.83 -21.99 0.01
CA LEU A 296 -16.28 -22.78 1.15
C LEU A 296 -17.44 -22.08 1.88
N THR A 297 -17.25 -20.82 2.28
CA THR A 297 -18.26 -20.06 3.03
C THR A 297 -19.51 -19.80 2.18
N ALA A 298 -19.38 -19.60 0.87
CA ALA A 298 -20.52 -19.50 -0.03
C ALA A 298 -21.33 -20.80 -0.08
N ARG A 299 -20.67 -21.96 -0.14
CA ARG A 299 -21.34 -23.27 -0.13
C ARG A 299 -22.07 -23.51 1.20
N GLU A 300 -21.39 -23.33 2.33
CA GLU A 300 -21.99 -23.50 3.66
C GLU A 300 -23.20 -22.58 3.85
N SER A 301 -23.10 -21.33 3.39
CA SER A 301 -24.20 -20.37 3.44
C SER A 301 -25.37 -20.80 2.56
N ALA A 302 -25.11 -21.27 1.34
CA ALA A 302 -26.13 -21.76 0.42
C ALA A 302 -26.89 -22.97 0.99
N ASP A 303 -26.19 -23.90 1.65
CA ASP A 303 -26.81 -25.05 2.30
C ASP A 303 -27.74 -24.61 3.45
N VAL A 304 -27.29 -23.66 4.27
CA VAL A 304 -28.12 -23.09 5.36
C VAL A 304 -29.37 -22.38 4.79
N PHE A 305 -29.22 -21.57 3.75
CA PHE A 305 -30.37 -20.88 3.13
C PHE A 305 -31.33 -21.86 2.45
N SER A 306 -30.82 -22.94 1.87
CA SER A 306 -31.66 -24.00 1.30
C SER A 306 -32.50 -24.68 2.38
N ASN A 307 -31.92 -24.96 3.56
CA ASN A 307 -32.66 -25.50 4.70
C ASN A 307 -33.76 -24.54 5.19
N HIS A 308 -33.47 -23.24 5.24
CA HIS A 308 -34.48 -22.24 5.57
C HIS A 308 -35.61 -22.21 4.55
N LEU A 309 -35.30 -22.27 3.25
CA LEU A 309 -36.29 -22.29 2.19
C LEU A 309 -37.23 -23.50 2.29
N GLU A 310 -36.70 -24.70 2.55
CA GLU A 310 -37.52 -25.89 2.76
C GLU A 310 -38.40 -25.76 4.01
N ALA A 311 -37.87 -25.20 5.10
CA ALA A 311 -38.67 -24.91 6.29
C ALA A 311 -39.80 -23.91 6.01
N PHE A 312 -39.57 -22.90 5.15
CA PHE A 312 -40.61 -21.97 4.71
C PHE A 312 -41.70 -22.64 3.88
N LYS A 313 -41.34 -23.52 2.96
CA LYS A 313 -42.32 -24.29 2.16
C LYS A 313 -43.17 -25.21 3.03
N ALA A 314 -42.65 -25.71 4.14
CA ALA A 314 -43.40 -26.54 5.08
C ALA A 314 -44.38 -25.74 5.96
N MET A 315 -44.32 -24.40 5.95
CA MET A 315 -45.26 -23.54 6.69
C MET A 315 -46.55 -23.20 5.92
N THR A 316 -46.56 -23.39 4.59
CA THR A 316 -47.75 -23.27 3.72
C THR A 316 -48.51 -24.59 3.66
#